data_AF-A0A1M6C257-F1
#
_entry.id   AF-A0A1M6C257-F1
#
_cell.length_a   1.000
_cell.length_b   1.000
_cell.length_c   1.000
_cell.angle_alpha   90.00
_cell.angle_beta   90.00
_cell.angle_gamma   90.00
#
_symmetry.space_group_name_H-M   'P 1'
#
loop_
_entity.id
_entity.type
_entity.pdbx_description
1 polymer ?
#
loop_
_entity_poly.entity_id
_entity_poly.type
_entity_poly.pdbx_seq_one_letter_code
_entity_poly.pdbx_strand_id
1 'polypeptide(L)'
;MGAVLSQNLDYDVATGHLDYVIRAYSDRQEAVDYNAGTGFADFSVTSFKDGRTTVLDYEGTTGRLAYRLETNSSGQYVATSYDLASGAADYVIQSNLDGRQVSTDYDVANTQDWASFSLSYKLTGLPNRPTESIPNVTILYDDGRKYVFEQDYRPAPLSVPGESRSMLFNPQGVLEYVTIRDGAGNRQEVDYDGSSGQIDYLVSHWADGRMTATDYDLADQFAWNSYTVNYDAFGNVQSVTTT
;
A
#
# COMPACT_ATOMS: atom_id res chain seq x y z
N MET A 1 10.77 8.36 -32.80
CA MET A 1 11.87 9.03 -32.09
C MET A 1 12.12 10.36 -32.77
N GLY A 2 12.05 11.48 -32.05
CA GLY A 2 12.36 12.81 -32.60
C GLY A 2 13.84 12.96 -32.96
N ALA A 3 14.16 13.82 -33.93
CA ALA A 3 15.54 14.10 -34.31
C ALA A 3 16.30 14.83 -33.18
N VAL A 4 17.57 14.48 -32.98
CA VAL A 4 18.47 15.21 -32.06
C VAL A 4 18.74 16.59 -32.65
N LEU A 5 18.42 17.63 -31.89
CA LEU A 5 18.67 19.02 -32.25
C LEU A 5 20.09 19.47 -31.87
N SER A 6 20.59 18.99 -30.72
CA SER A 6 21.97 19.22 -30.28
C SER A 6 22.44 18.12 -29.33
N GLN A 7 23.76 17.96 -29.26
CA GLN A 7 24.42 17.00 -28.38
C GLN A 7 25.74 17.57 -27.85
N ASN A 8 25.97 17.41 -26.55
CA ASN A 8 27.27 17.64 -25.91
C ASN A 8 27.73 16.32 -25.28
N LEU A 9 28.99 15.97 -25.48
CA LEU A 9 29.63 14.77 -24.97
C LEU A 9 30.90 15.18 -24.23
N ASP A 10 31.13 14.59 -23.06
CA ASP A 10 32.40 14.67 -22.35
C ASP A 10 32.92 13.27 -22.05
N TYR A 11 34.24 13.11 -22.05
CA TYR A 11 34.92 11.82 -21.86
C TYR A 11 35.91 11.93 -20.72
N ASP A 12 35.95 10.91 -19.86
CA ASP A 12 36.93 10.82 -18.80
C ASP A 12 38.33 10.66 -19.39
N VAL A 13 39.25 11.53 -18.97
CA VAL A 13 40.60 11.62 -19.56
C VAL A 13 41.46 10.41 -19.19
N ALA A 14 41.18 9.74 -18.06
CA ALA A 14 41.98 8.63 -17.58
C ALA A 14 41.60 7.30 -18.24
N THR A 15 40.31 7.08 -18.47
CA THR A 15 39.74 5.81 -18.95
C THR A 15 39.33 5.87 -20.42
N GLY A 16 39.07 7.06 -20.96
CA GLY A 16 38.52 7.27 -22.30
C GLY A 16 37.04 6.89 -22.42
N HIS A 17 36.39 6.53 -21.32
CA HIS A 17 34.96 6.29 -21.28
C HIS A 17 34.19 7.61 -21.41
N LEU A 18 32.96 7.53 -21.93
CA LEU A 18 32.04 8.65 -21.88
C LEU A 18 31.76 8.95 -20.40
N ASP A 19 31.81 10.22 -20.00
CA ASP A 19 31.56 10.69 -18.64
C ASP A 19 30.15 11.28 -18.56
N TYR A 20 29.83 12.19 -19.48
CA TYR A 20 28.54 12.85 -19.49
C TYR A 20 28.02 13.14 -20.90
N VAL A 21 26.70 13.03 -21.10
CA VAL A 21 26.03 13.41 -22.34
C VAL A 21 24.77 14.23 -22.07
N ILE A 22 24.60 15.33 -22.81
CA ILE A 22 23.31 16.03 -22.92
C ILE A 22 22.85 15.95 -24.36
N ARG A 23 21.59 15.52 -24.55
CA ARG A 23 20.91 15.53 -25.85
C ARG A 23 19.65 16.37 -25.77
N ALA A 24 19.47 17.29 -26.70
CA ALA A 24 18.22 18.02 -26.86
C ALA A 24 17.48 17.50 -28.09
N TYR A 25 16.17 17.29 -27.93
CA TYR A 25 15.24 16.91 -28.98
C TYR A 25 14.16 17.99 -29.10
N SER A 26 13.31 17.89 -30.12
CA SER A 26 12.17 18.80 -30.29
C SER A 26 11.17 18.79 -29.12
N ASP A 27 11.10 17.67 -28.40
CA ASP A 27 10.07 17.34 -27.42
C ASP A 27 10.62 17.06 -26.01
N ARG A 28 11.93 16.87 -25.86
CA ARG A 28 12.57 16.56 -24.56
C ARG A 28 14.06 16.90 -24.52
N GLN A 29 14.63 16.89 -23.32
CA GLN A 29 16.06 16.90 -23.07
C GLN A 29 16.43 15.67 -22.25
N GLU A 30 17.58 15.06 -22.55
CA GLU A 30 18.14 13.91 -21.85
C GLU A 30 19.54 14.28 -21.36
N ALA A 31 19.81 14.03 -20.09
CA ALA A 31 21.14 14.05 -19.50
C ALA A 31 21.48 12.65 -19.00
N VAL A 32 22.65 12.11 -19.33
CA VAL A 32 23.13 10.83 -18.82
C VAL A 32 24.56 11.01 -18.33
N ASP A 33 24.78 10.63 -17.09
CA ASP A 33 26.06 10.51 -16.43
C ASP A 33 26.50 9.04 -16.47
N TYR A 34 27.80 8.81 -16.64
CA TYR A 34 28.39 7.49 -16.80
C TYR A 34 29.52 7.34 -15.79
N ASN A 35 29.61 6.15 -15.19
CA ASN A 35 30.68 5.84 -14.29
C ASN A 35 32.02 5.76 -15.07
N ALA A 36 32.96 6.65 -14.75
CA ALA A 36 34.26 6.68 -15.41
C ALA A 36 35.00 5.32 -15.37
N GLY A 37 34.89 4.57 -14.27
CA GLY A 37 35.58 3.29 -14.10
C GLY A 37 35.04 2.15 -14.97
N THR A 38 33.72 2.09 -15.16
CA THR A 38 33.05 0.96 -15.82
C THR A 38 32.46 1.30 -17.19
N GLY A 39 32.23 2.58 -17.46
CA GLY A 39 31.54 3.07 -18.66
C GLY A 39 30.04 2.81 -18.67
N PHE A 40 29.47 2.26 -17.59
CA PHE A 40 28.02 2.11 -17.45
C PHE A 40 27.36 3.45 -17.11
N ALA A 41 26.11 3.62 -17.52
CA ALA A 41 25.31 4.74 -17.02
C ALA A 41 25.22 4.65 -15.49
N ASP A 42 25.38 5.78 -14.82
CA ASP A 42 25.22 5.94 -13.37
C ASP A 42 23.90 6.65 -13.08
N PHE A 43 23.66 7.77 -13.76
CA PHE A 43 22.44 8.56 -13.55
C PHE A 43 21.90 9.09 -14.87
N SER A 44 20.58 9.18 -14.99
CA SER A 44 19.96 9.84 -16.14
C SER A 44 18.70 10.62 -15.78
N VAL A 45 18.52 11.75 -16.45
CA VAL A 45 17.31 12.58 -16.33
C VAL A 45 16.79 12.88 -17.72
N THR A 46 15.52 12.62 -17.93
CA THR A 46 14.77 13.05 -19.11
C THR A 46 13.70 14.04 -18.70
N SER A 47 13.68 15.22 -19.32
CA SER A 47 12.66 16.25 -19.11
C SER A 47 11.91 16.50 -20.41
N PHE A 48 10.60 16.31 -20.39
CA PHE A 48 9.74 16.49 -21.55
C PHE A 48 9.13 17.90 -21.57
N LYS A 49 8.86 18.42 -22.77
CA LYS A 49 8.26 19.75 -22.96
C LYS A 49 6.84 19.87 -22.36
N ASP A 50 6.14 18.75 -22.21
CA ASP A 50 4.83 18.68 -21.57
C ASP A 50 4.88 18.68 -20.03
N GLY A 51 6.07 18.78 -19.43
CA GLY A 51 6.29 18.83 -17.99
C GLY A 51 6.52 17.48 -17.33
N ARG A 52 6.48 16.36 -18.07
CA ARG A 52 6.86 15.05 -17.54
C ARG A 52 8.37 14.99 -17.30
N THR A 53 8.79 14.20 -16.31
CA THR A 53 10.20 13.87 -16.08
C THR A 53 10.39 12.39 -15.80
N THR A 54 11.56 11.87 -16.14
CA THR A 54 12.03 10.54 -15.76
C THR A 54 13.43 10.67 -15.21
N VAL A 55 13.67 10.16 -14.00
CA VAL A 55 14.99 10.02 -13.40
C VAL A 55 15.28 8.53 -13.24
N LEU A 56 16.46 8.10 -13.67
CA LEU A 56 16.94 6.73 -13.50
C LEU A 56 18.31 6.80 -12.84
N ASP A 57 18.50 5.96 -11.83
CA ASP A 57 19.76 5.78 -11.12
C ASP A 57 20.16 4.31 -11.25
N TYR A 58 21.41 4.07 -11.55
CA TYR A 58 21.96 2.77 -11.88
C TYR A 58 23.09 2.45 -10.94
N GLU A 59 23.28 1.17 -10.66
CA GLU A 59 24.42 0.73 -9.87
C GLU A 59 25.69 0.76 -10.74
N GLY A 60 26.68 1.56 -10.34
CA GLY A 60 27.85 1.87 -11.15
C GLY A 60 28.76 0.69 -11.51
N THR A 61 28.71 -0.44 -10.81
CA THR A 61 29.55 -1.62 -11.14
C THR A 61 28.92 -2.58 -12.15
N THR A 62 27.59 -2.68 -12.17
CA THR A 62 26.83 -3.65 -12.96
C THR A 62 25.96 -2.99 -14.04
N GLY A 63 25.73 -1.68 -13.94
CA GLY A 63 24.82 -0.93 -14.81
C GLY A 63 23.35 -1.31 -14.62
N ARG A 64 23.00 -2.01 -13.54
CA ARG A 64 21.62 -2.40 -13.23
C ARG A 64 20.85 -1.20 -12.70
N LEU A 65 19.59 -1.08 -13.10
CA LEU A 65 18.72 -0.01 -12.60
C LEU A 65 18.49 -0.21 -11.09
N ALA A 66 18.85 0.79 -10.29
CA ALA A 66 18.69 0.80 -8.83
C ALA A 66 17.44 1.58 -8.43
N TYR A 67 17.16 2.69 -9.12
CA TYR A 67 16.02 3.55 -8.82
C TYR A 67 15.44 4.21 -10.08
N ARG A 68 14.12 4.39 -10.09
CA ARG A 68 13.38 5.10 -11.14
C ARG A 68 12.36 6.02 -10.50
N LEU A 69 12.31 7.28 -10.95
CA LEU A 69 11.27 8.23 -10.62
C LEU A 69 10.65 8.75 -11.91
N GLU A 70 9.35 8.56 -12.07
CA GLU A 70 8.59 9.14 -13.16
C GLU A 70 7.62 10.17 -12.61
N THR A 71 7.68 11.40 -13.11
CA THR A 71 6.73 12.46 -12.77
C THR A 71 5.89 12.78 -14.00
N ASN A 72 4.57 12.79 -13.84
CA ASN A 72 3.67 13.20 -14.90
C ASN A 72 3.55 14.73 -14.97
N SER A 73 2.93 15.24 -16.03
CA SER A 73 2.76 16.69 -16.26
C SER A 73 1.91 17.40 -15.19
N SER A 74 1.20 16.64 -14.35
CA SER A 74 0.38 17.15 -13.26
C SER A 74 1.07 17.05 -11.90
N GLY A 75 2.33 16.61 -11.86
CA GLY A 75 3.15 16.52 -10.64
C GLY A 75 2.94 15.24 -9.81
N GLN A 76 2.11 14.29 -10.27
CA GLN A 76 2.07 12.96 -9.67
C GLN A 76 3.31 12.20 -10.08
N TYR A 77 3.73 11.27 -9.25
CA TYR A 77 4.92 10.49 -9.49
C TYR A 77 4.80 9.05 -9.04
N VAL A 78 5.63 8.21 -9.67
CA VAL A 78 5.92 6.85 -9.23
C VAL A 78 7.43 6.75 -9.01
N ALA A 79 7.84 6.47 -7.78
CA ALA A 79 9.21 6.15 -7.42
C ALA A 79 9.32 4.65 -7.21
N THR A 80 10.34 4.00 -7.76
CA THR A 80 10.59 2.57 -7.63
C THR A 80 12.06 2.36 -7.34
N SER A 81 12.37 1.72 -6.23
CA SER A 81 13.66 1.09 -6.00
C SER A 81 13.61 -0.36 -6.45
N TYR A 82 14.75 -0.87 -6.89
CA TYR A 82 14.89 -2.24 -7.38
C TYR A 82 15.90 -2.99 -6.53
N ASP A 83 15.59 -4.25 -6.24
CA ASP A 83 16.58 -5.17 -5.71
C ASP A 83 17.63 -5.43 -6.77
N LEU A 84 18.89 -5.12 -6.46
CA LEU A 84 19.97 -5.20 -7.43
C LEU A 84 20.32 -6.63 -7.83
N ALA A 85 19.97 -7.63 -7.01
CA ALA A 85 20.26 -9.03 -7.31
C ALA A 85 19.29 -9.61 -8.36
N SER A 86 18.00 -9.39 -8.18
CA SER A 86 16.92 -9.91 -9.02
C SER A 86 16.48 -8.95 -10.13
N GLY A 87 16.67 -7.64 -9.95
CA GLY A 87 16.08 -6.61 -10.80
C GLY A 87 14.58 -6.41 -10.60
N ALA A 88 13.98 -7.06 -9.59
CA ALA A 88 12.57 -6.87 -9.23
C ALA A 88 12.40 -5.55 -8.45
N ALA A 89 11.17 -5.00 -8.48
CA ALA A 89 10.84 -3.87 -7.63
C ALA A 89 10.85 -4.29 -6.16
N ASP A 90 11.54 -3.50 -5.33
CA ASP A 90 11.69 -3.73 -3.89
C ASP A 90 10.77 -2.78 -3.11
N TYR A 91 10.83 -1.49 -3.43
CA TYR A 91 9.95 -0.49 -2.82
C TYR A 91 9.39 0.49 -3.85
N VAL A 92 8.07 0.71 -3.82
CA VAL A 92 7.34 1.58 -4.75
C VAL A 92 6.54 2.63 -4.00
N ILE A 93 6.70 3.91 -4.35
CA ILE A 93 5.83 5.01 -3.90
C ILE A 93 5.05 5.56 -5.08
N GLN A 94 3.73 5.65 -4.95
CA GLN A 94 2.86 6.31 -5.91
C GLN A 94 2.18 7.50 -5.25
N SER A 95 2.14 8.65 -5.93
CA SER A 95 1.38 9.82 -5.46
C SER A 95 0.13 10.10 -6.27
N ASN A 96 -0.89 10.57 -5.57
CA ASN A 96 -2.17 10.99 -6.12
C ASN A 96 -2.27 12.52 -6.11
N LEU A 97 -3.11 13.06 -7.01
CA LEU A 97 -3.38 14.50 -7.09
C LEU A 97 -4.01 15.08 -5.82
N ASP A 98 -4.67 14.26 -5.02
CA ASP A 98 -5.31 14.67 -3.76
C ASP A 98 -4.32 14.77 -2.58
N GLY A 99 -3.02 14.52 -2.84
CA GLY A 99 -1.94 14.52 -1.85
C GLY A 99 -1.77 13.20 -1.11
N ARG A 100 -2.59 12.17 -1.41
CA ARG A 100 -2.42 10.82 -0.89
C ARG A 100 -1.24 10.14 -1.58
N GLN A 101 -0.54 9.30 -0.85
CA GLN A 101 0.51 8.43 -1.35
C GLN A 101 0.21 6.98 -0.95
N VAL A 102 0.69 6.07 -1.78
CA VAL A 102 0.74 4.64 -1.50
C VAL A 102 2.20 4.23 -1.56
N SER A 103 2.75 3.78 -0.45
CA SER A 103 4.05 3.12 -0.38
C SER A 103 3.83 1.62 -0.34
N THR A 104 4.57 0.84 -1.13
CA THR A 104 4.52 -0.63 -1.12
C THR A 104 5.93 -1.17 -1.03
N ASP A 105 6.15 -2.02 -0.04
CA ASP A 105 7.34 -2.82 0.17
C ASP A 105 7.07 -4.25 -0.31
N TYR A 106 8.01 -4.84 -1.03
CA TYR A 106 7.93 -6.19 -1.57
C TYR A 106 9.00 -7.04 -0.91
N ASP A 107 8.65 -8.22 -0.39
CA ASP A 107 9.64 -9.13 0.19
C ASP A 107 10.35 -9.92 -0.91
N VAL A 108 11.16 -9.22 -1.70
CA VAL A 108 11.88 -9.80 -2.85
C VAL A 108 12.83 -10.92 -2.41
N ALA A 109 13.37 -10.81 -1.19
CA ALA A 109 14.27 -11.79 -0.61
C ALA A 109 13.55 -12.96 0.07
N ASN A 110 12.21 -12.95 0.15
CA ASN A 110 11.40 -13.97 0.79
C ASN A 110 11.84 -14.27 2.24
N THR A 111 12.04 -13.21 3.02
CA THR A 111 12.52 -13.25 4.42
C THR A 111 11.41 -13.04 5.46
N GLN A 112 10.24 -12.63 5.02
CA GLN A 112 9.04 -12.35 5.80
C GLN A 112 7.99 -13.43 5.50
N ASP A 113 6.84 -13.36 6.18
CA ASP A 113 5.66 -14.19 5.86
C ASP A 113 4.68 -13.50 4.89
N TRP A 114 5.04 -12.28 4.47
CA TRP A 114 4.28 -11.46 3.54
C TRP A 114 5.04 -11.22 2.24
N ALA A 115 4.31 -11.26 1.13
CA ALA A 115 4.82 -10.96 -0.20
C ALA A 115 4.88 -9.45 -0.45
N SER A 116 3.94 -8.69 0.11
CA SER A 116 3.98 -7.22 0.04
C SER A 116 3.24 -6.53 1.19
N PHE A 117 3.75 -5.37 1.60
CA PHE A 117 3.16 -4.49 2.58
C PHE A 117 2.92 -3.10 1.97
N SER A 118 1.66 -2.65 1.95
CA SER A 118 1.28 -1.34 1.42
C SER A 118 0.71 -0.42 2.50
N LEU A 119 1.19 0.82 2.51
CA LEU A 119 0.75 1.91 3.36
C LEU A 119 0.15 3.04 2.53
N SER A 120 -1.06 3.45 2.86
CA SER A 120 -1.73 4.54 2.16
C SER A 120 -2.02 5.72 3.08
N TYR A 121 -1.33 6.84 2.86
CA TYR A 121 -1.30 8.00 3.77
C TYR A 121 -1.37 9.31 3.00
N LYS A 122 -1.68 10.42 3.69
CA LYS A 122 -1.60 11.77 3.14
C LYS A 122 -0.47 12.52 3.82
N LEU A 123 0.52 12.98 3.05
CA LEU A 123 1.55 13.88 3.58
C LEU A 123 0.92 15.24 3.85
N THR A 124 0.73 15.59 5.12
CA THR A 124 0.43 16.97 5.51
C THR A 124 1.76 17.66 5.78
N GLY A 125 2.05 18.73 5.03
CA GLY A 125 3.34 19.44 5.03
C GLY A 125 3.65 20.26 6.29
N LEU A 126 3.39 19.73 7.50
CA LEU A 126 3.77 20.38 8.75
C LEU A 126 4.71 19.46 9.55
N PRO A 127 6.00 19.82 9.72
CA PRO A 127 6.98 19.01 10.43
C PRO A 127 6.68 18.78 11.93
N ASN A 128 5.60 19.36 12.48
CA ASN A 128 5.20 19.25 13.89
C ASN A 128 3.69 19.05 14.09
N ARG A 129 2.98 18.42 13.14
CA ARG A 129 1.60 17.95 13.37
C ARG A 129 1.42 16.51 12.94
N PRO A 130 1.69 15.53 13.82
CA PRO A 130 1.07 14.22 13.70
C PRO A 130 -0.41 14.42 14.05
N THR A 131 -1.22 14.77 13.06
CA THR A 131 -2.67 14.62 13.13
C THR A 131 -3.03 13.81 11.88
N GLU A 132 -2.57 12.57 11.81
CA GLU A 132 -3.26 11.37 12.33
C GLU A 132 -4.48 10.99 11.47
N SER A 133 -4.25 10.73 10.18
CA SER A 133 -4.92 9.57 9.59
C SER A 133 -4.01 8.38 9.87
N ILE A 134 -4.48 7.39 10.64
CA ILE A 134 -3.85 6.08 10.58
C ILE A 134 -3.96 5.66 9.11
N PRO A 135 -2.83 5.33 8.47
CA PRO A 135 -2.86 4.95 7.07
C PRO A 135 -3.71 3.70 6.87
N ASN A 136 -4.35 3.59 5.71
CA ASN A 136 -4.90 2.29 5.32
C ASN A 136 -3.72 1.36 5.05
N VAL A 137 -3.77 0.17 5.60
CA VAL A 137 -2.74 -0.86 5.44
C VAL A 137 -3.30 -1.97 4.57
N THR A 138 -2.49 -2.52 3.69
CA THR A 138 -2.78 -3.77 3.00
C THR A 138 -1.55 -4.67 3.10
N ILE A 139 -1.73 -5.91 3.51
CA ILE A 139 -0.68 -6.93 3.54
C ILE A 139 -1.15 -8.08 2.65
N LEU A 140 -0.32 -8.51 1.71
CA LEU A 140 -0.51 -9.74 0.95
C LEU A 140 0.48 -10.76 1.52
N TYR A 141 -0.03 -11.87 2.05
CA TYR A 141 0.77 -12.98 2.56
C TYR A 141 1.27 -13.89 1.44
N ASP A 142 2.35 -14.62 1.68
CA ASP A 142 2.93 -15.55 0.69
C ASP A 142 1.97 -16.67 0.29
N ASP A 143 1.08 -17.06 1.20
CA ASP A 143 0.05 -18.06 0.96
C ASP A 143 -1.16 -17.52 0.17
N GLY A 144 -1.16 -16.23 -0.18
CA GLY A 144 -2.21 -15.55 -0.91
C GLY A 144 -3.29 -14.91 -0.02
N ARG A 145 -3.26 -15.12 1.31
CA ARG A 145 -4.15 -14.39 2.22
C ARG A 145 -3.89 -12.89 2.12
N LYS A 146 -4.91 -12.10 2.44
CA LYS A 146 -4.80 -10.64 2.41
C LYS A 146 -5.38 -10.03 3.67
N TYR A 147 -4.59 -9.19 4.34
CA TYR A 147 -5.08 -8.35 5.43
C TYR A 147 -5.28 -6.91 4.94
N VAL A 148 -6.38 -6.28 5.35
CA VAL A 148 -6.68 -4.89 5.05
C VAL A 148 -7.10 -4.18 6.32
N PHE A 149 -6.45 -3.06 6.62
CA PHE A 149 -6.89 -2.10 7.63
C PHE A 149 -7.31 -0.80 6.96
N GLU A 150 -8.52 -0.33 7.28
CA GLU A 150 -9.06 0.94 6.78
C GLU A 150 -9.47 1.82 7.95
N GLN A 151 -9.19 3.13 7.85
CA GLN A 151 -9.68 4.13 8.79
C GLN A 151 -10.34 5.31 8.06
N ASP A 152 -11.60 5.60 8.41
CA ASP A 152 -12.35 6.76 7.91
C ASP A 152 -12.05 8.02 8.73
N TYR A 153 -11.07 8.82 8.29
CA TYR A 153 -10.79 10.13 8.87
C TYR A 153 -11.80 11.19 8.38
N ARG A 154 -12.46 11.93 9.30
CA ARG A 154 -13.27 13.12 8.98
C ARG A 154 -12.79 14.36 9.77
N PRO A 155 -12.55 15.51 9.11
CA PRO A 155 -12.25 16.76 9.82
C PRO A 155 -13.49 17.32 10.56
N ALA A 156 -13.26 17.92 11.72
CA ALA A 156 -14.24 18.65 12.56
C ALA A 156 -15.12 19.67 11.77
N PRO A 157 -16.38 19.98 12.17
CA PRO A 157 -16.89 20.02 13.55
C PRO A 157 -18.02 19.02 13.89
N LEU A 158 -18.23 17.98 13.09
CA LEU A 158 -19.22 16.94 13.40
C LEU A 158 -18.53 15.77 14.08
N SER A 159 -18.49 15.80 15.40
CA SER A 159 -18.04 14.69 16.24
C SER A 159 -19.09 13.58 16.25
N VAL A 160 -19.10 12.76 15.20
CA VAL A 160 -19.50 11.36 15.27
C VAL A 160 -18.42 10.55 14.51
N PRO A 161 -17.74 9.60 15.18
CA PRO A 161 -16.46 9.01 14.74
C PRO A 161 -16.54 8.12 13.49
N GLY A 162 -15.47 7.88 12.72
CA GLY A 162 -14.14 7.41 13.16
C GLY A 162 -14.05 5.88 13.08
N GLU A 163 -14.75 5.29 12.11
CA GLU A 163 -14.82 3.84 11.94
C GLU A 163 -13.47 3.30 11.46
N SER A 164 -13.05 2.19 12.04
CA SER A 164 -11.94 1.39 11.55
C SER A 164 -12.39 -0.02 11.24
N ARG A 165 -11.83 -0.59 10.18
CA ARG A 165 -12.10 -1.96 9.74
C ARG A 165 -10.79 -2.70 9.62
N SER A 166 -10.72 -3.88 10.23
CA SER A 166 -9.63 -4.83 10.04
C SER A 166 -10.22 -6.07 9.38
N MET A 167 -9.79 -6.41 8.18
CA MET A 167 -10.35 -7.47 7.34
C MET A 167 -9.28 -8.48 6.98
N LEU A 168 -9.60 -9.77 7.07
CA LEU A 168 -8.76 -10.87 6.60
C LEU A 168 -9.51 -11.62 5.49
N PHE A 169 -8.85 -11.78 4.35
CA PHE A 169 -9.34 -12.54 3.21
C PHE A 169 -8.47 -13.78 3.01
N ASN A 170 -9.11 -14.88 2.63
CA ASN A 170 -8.42 -16.11 2.25
C ASN A 170 -7.75 -15.99 0.86
N PRO A 171 -6.95 -16.98 0.44
CA PRO A 171 -6.27 -16.96 -0.86
C PRO A 171 -7.21 -16.91 -2.08
N GLN A 172 -8.49 -17.26 -1.91
CA GLN A 172 -9.51 -17.16 -2.96
C GLN A 172 -10.16 -15.77 -3.01
N GLY A 173 -9.79 -14.86 -2.10
CA GLY A 173 -10.33 -13.51 -1.99
C GLY A 173 -11.68 -13.44 -1.25
N VAL A 174 -12.08 -14.51 -0.57
CA VAL A 174 -13.28 -14.52 0.29
C VAL A 174 -12.91 -13.92 1.64
N LEU A 175 -13.74 -13.03 2.16
CA LEU A 175 -13.58 -12.46 3.50
C LEU A 175 -13.79 -13.58 4.54
N GLU A 176 -12.83 -13.78 5.43
CA GLU A 176 -12.93 -14.75 6.54
C GLU A 176 -13.22 -14.07 7.87
N TYR A 177 -12.66 -12.88 8.10
CA TYR A 177 -12.84 -12.18 9.36
C TYR A 177 -12.89 -10.67 9.15
N VAL A 178 -13.80 -9.99 9.85
CA VAL A 178 -13.76 -8.54 9.98
C VAL A 178 -13.99 -8.10 11.42
N THR A 179 -13.16 -7.17 11.88
CA THR A 179 -13.45 -6.34 13.06
C THR A 179 -13.81 -4.94 12.61
N ILE A 180 -14.98 -4.45 13.02
CA ILE A 180 -15.43 -3.07 12.82
C ILE A 180 -15.46 -2.38 14.17
N ARG A 181 -14.83 -1.21 14.30
CA ARG A 181 -14.92 -0.37 15.50
C ARG A 181 -15.41 1.00 15.10
N ASP A 182 -16.52 1.44 15.67
CA ASP A 182 -16.88 2.86 15.62
C ASP A 182 -16.13 3.59 16.74
N GLY A 183 -16.02 4.92 16.66
CA GLY A 183 -15.41 5.66 17.76
C GLY A 183 -16.38 6.02 18.90
N ALA A 184 -17.62 5.52 18.87
CA ALA A 184 -18.45 5.52 20.07
C ALA A 184 -17.99 4.40 21.04
N GLY A 185 -17.09 3.53 20.58
CA GLY A 185 -16.52 2.43 21.35
C GLY A 185 -17.24 1.10 21.12
N ASN A 186 -18.19 1.05 20.19
CA ASN A 186 -18.82 -0.20 19.81
C ASN A 186 -17.90 -0.99 18.88
N ARG A 187 -17.96 -2.31 18.97
CA ARG A 187 -17.15 -3.23 18.16
C ARG A 187 -18.02 -4.36 17.62
N GLN A 188 -17.82 -4.70 16.36
CA GLN A 188 -18.34 -5.94 15.77
C GLN A 188 -17.18 -6.82 15.33
N GLU A 189 -17.30 -8.12 15.58
CA GLU A 189 -16.40 -9.16 15.09
C GLU A 189 -17.27 -10.15 14.31
N VAL A 190 -16.93 -10.37 13.05
CA VAL A 190 -17.68 -11.27 12.17
C VAL A 190 -16.71 -12.27 11.57
N ASP A 191 -16.93 -13.54 11.87
CA ASP A 191 -16.30 -14.66 11.20
C ASP A 191 -17.22 -15.14 10.07
N TYR A 192 -16.62 -15.44 8.94
CA TYR A 192 -17.28 -15.94 7.75
C TYR A 192 -16.75 -17.33 7.40
N ASP A 193 -17.62 -18.19 6.91
CA ASP A 193 -17.20 -19.45 6.33
C ASP A 193 -16.34 -19.20 5.09
N GLY A 194 -15.09 -19.68 5.13
CA GLY A 194 -14.09 -19.45 4.08
C GLY A 194 -14.45 -20.06 2.71
N SER A 195 -15.46 -20.95 2.65
CA SER A 195 -15.90 -21.56 1.39
C SER A 195 -17.04 -20.79 0.73
N SER A 196 -18.01 -20.33 1.50
CA SER A 196 -19.26 -19.71 1.01
C SER A 196 -19.28 -18.19 1.15
N GLY A 197 -18.46 -17.63 2.05
CA GLY A 197 -18.51 -16.21 2.43
C GLY A 197 -19.76 -15.83 3.23
N GLN A 198 -20.49 -16.81 3.76
CA GLN A 198 -21.63 -16.58 4.66
C GLN A 198 -21.13 -16.31 6.08
N ILE A 199 -21.88 -15.55 6.88
CA ILE A 199 -21.54 -15.31 8.28
C ILE A 199 -21.68 -16.61 9.05
N ASP A 200 -20.62 -17.02 9.73
CA ASP A 200 -20.58 -18.18 10.61
C ASP A 200 -20.82 -17.74 12.07
N TYR A 201 -20.13 -16.68 12.49
CA TYR A 201 -20.23 -16.15 13.85
C TYR A 201 -20.20 -14.62 13.88
N LEU A 202 -21.01 -14.01 14.74
CA LEU A 202 -21.09 -12.56 14.92
C LEU A 202 -21.10 -12.19 16.40
N VAL A 203 -20.14 -11.37 16.82
CA VAL A 203 -20.13 -10.73 18.15
C VAL A 203 -20.29 -9.24 18.01
N SER A 204 -21.23 -8.65 18.74
CA SER A 204 -21.35 -7.21 18.91
C SER A 204 -21.07 -6.84 20.36
N HIS A 205 -20.17 -5.89 20.57
CA HIS A 205 -19.87 -5.26 21.84
C HIS A 205 -20.34 -3.80 21.81
N TRP A 206 -21.04 -3.39 22.86
CA TRP A 206 -21.40 -1.99 23.06
C TRP A 206 -20.42 -1.32 24.02
N ALA A 207 -20.27 -0.01 23.88
CA ALA A 207 -19.37 0.79 24.72
C ALA A 207 -19.70 0.73 26.23
N ASP A 208 -20.93 0.38 26.59
CA ASP A 208 -21.36 0.18 27.97
C ASP A 208 -21.05 -1.23 28.52
N GLY A 209 -20.37 -2.06 27.75
CA GLY A 209 -19.95 -3.41 28.13
C GLY A 209 -20.94 -4.52 27.77
N ARG A 210 -22.16 -4.19 27.30
CA ARG A 210 -23.10 -5.21 26.83
C ARG A 210 -22.51 -5.96 25.63
N MET A 211 -22.97 -7.20 25.42
CA MET A 211 -22.51 -8.05 24.32
C MET A 211 -23.63 -8.93 23.79
N THR A 212 -23.59 -9.22 22.49
CA THR A 212 -24.36 -10.29 21.85
C THR A 212 -23.41 -11.17 21.06
N ALA A 213 -23.58 -12.47 21.17
CA ALA A 213 -22.89 -13.45 20.35
C ALA A 213 -23.94 -14.27 19.59
N THR A 214 -23.79 -14.39 18.28
CA THR A 214 -24.67 -15.17 17.40
C THR A 214 -23.84 -16.19 16.62
N ASP A 215 -24.25 -17.44 16.70
CA ASP A 215 -23.72 -18.57 15.93
C ASP A 215 -24.73 -18.97 14.85
N TYR A 216 -24.28 -19.23 13.63
CA TYR A 216 -25.11 -19.61 12.49
C TYR A 216 -24.82 -21.05 12.08
N ASP A 217 -25.85 -21.88 12.01
CA ASP A 217 -25.69 -23.28 11.62
C ASP A 217 -25.65 -23.42 10.10
N LEU A 218 -24.50 -23.14 9.51
CA LEU A 218 -24.31 -23.20 8.05
C LEU A 218 -24.34 -24.64 7.50
N ALA A 219 -24.16 -25.64 8.36
CA ALA A 219 -24.10 -27.05 7.99
C ALA A 219 -25.40 -27.80 8.28
N ASP A 220 -26.46 -27.10 8.70
CA ASP A 220 -27.77 -27.65 9.08
C ASP A 220 -27.64 -28.84 10.06
N GLN A 221 -26.72 -28.73 11.04
CA GLN A 221 -26.45 -29.76 12.05
C GLN A 221 -27.45 -29.74 13.22
N PHE A 222 -28.12 -28.61 13.42
CA PHE A 222 -29.02 -28.35 14.52
C PHE A 222 -30.45 -28.08 14.03
N ALA A 223 -31.40 -28.08 14.97
CA ALA A 223 -32.80 -27.79 14.67
C ALA A 223 -33.09 -26.27 14.54
N TRP A 224 -32.08 -25.44 14.76
CA TRP A 224 -32.11 -23.98 14.66
C TRP A 224 -31.12 -23.53 13.60
N ASN A 225 -31.42 -22.44 12.92
CA ASN A 225 -30.55 -21.81 11.91
C ASN A 225 -29.58 -20.82 12.55
N SER A 226 -29.94 -20.25 13.70
CA SER A 226 -29.03 -19.42 14.50
C SER A 226 -29.31 -19.53 15.99
N TYR A 227 -28.27 -19.29 16.79
CA TYR A 227 -28.30 -19.27 18.24
C TYR A 227 -27.66 -17.97 18.74
N THR A 228 -28.42 -17.12 19.44
CA THR A 228 -27.96 -15.83 19.97
C THR A 228 -27.99 -15.80 21.49
N VAL A 229 -26.89 -15.37 22.12
CA VAL A 229 -26.82 -15.08 23.56
C VAL A 229 -26.64 -13.58 23.79
N ASN A 230 -27.49 -13.01 24.65
CA ASN A 230 -27.38 -11.62 25.10
C ASN A 230 -26.73 -11.58 26.49
N TYR A 231 -25.75 -10.72 26.66
CA TYR A 231 -25.04 -10.50 27.92
C TYR A 231 -25.22 -9.08 28.42
N ASP A 232 -25.30 -8.92 29.74
CA ASP A 232 -25.20 -7.60 30.36
C ASP A 232 -23.76 -7.08 30.39
N ALA A 233 -23.59 -5.86 30.91
CA ALA A 233 -22.30 -5.18 31.01
C ALA A 233 -21.26 -5.89 31.90
N PHE A 234 -21.68 -6.86 32.70
CA PHE A 234 -20.80 -7.63 33.59
C PHE A 234 -20.52 -9.04 33.04
N GLY A 235 -21.00 -9.35 31.84
CA GLY A 235 -20.84 -10.65 31.19
C GLY A 235 -21.81 -11.72 31.68
N ASN A 236 -22.89 -11.36 32.39
CA ASN A 236 -23.91 -12.34 32.75
C ASN A 236 -24.88 -12.54 31.59
N VAL A 237 -25.28 -13.79 31.35
CA VAL A 237 -26.30 -14.13 30.35
C VAL A 237 -27.66 -13.56 30.79
N GLN A 238 -28.27 -12.76 29.92
CA GLN A 238 -29.59 -12.16 30.09
C GLN A 238 -30.67 -12.98 29.36
N SER A 239 -30.37 -13.43 28.15
CA SER A 239 -31.30 -14.26 27.37
C SER A 239 -30.57 -15.05 26.29
N VAL A 240 -31.25 -16.09 25.83
CA VAL A 240 -30.85 -16.95 24.72
C VAL A 240 -32.02 -17.06 23.74
N THR A 241 -31.75 -16.90 22.45
CA THR A 241 -32.75 -16.98 21.38
C THR A 241 -32.25 -17.93 20.29
N THR A 242 -33.14 -18.76 19.77
CA THR A 242 -32.89 -19.58 18.57
C THR A 242 -33.94 -19.29 17.51
N THR A 243 -33.55 -19.33 16.23
CA THR A 243 -34.46 -19.13 15.07
C THR A 243 -34.44 -20.29 14.11
#